data_AF-A0A3D2LEP8-F1
#
_entry.id   AF-A0A3D2LEP8-F1
#
_cell.length_a   1.000
_cell.length_b   1.000
_cell.length_c   1.000
_cell.angle_alpha   90.00
_cell.angle_beta   90.00
_cell.angle_gamma   90.00
#
_symmetry.space_group_name_H-M   'P 1'
#
loop_
_entity.id
_entity.type
_entity.pdbx_description
1 polymer ?
#
loop_
_entity_poly.entity_id
_entity_poly.type
_entity_poly.pdbx_seq_one_letter_code
_entity_poly.pdbx_strand_id
1 'polypeptide(L)'
;MSRTFKALLLSSAALTTSLGAAAEADDLESRIAALEAMVSELKSELAATRAGHEEIVRVQPVAAQPEAAPPPPTDGFRVGDTTLKFGGFVDADVHVTSLSDGTISGSSIARDFYIPGATPIGGDGTTSTDFTAESTRFFLAASRPVGDKTLSAHIEMDFLGSGQGNELVSNSYSPRLRRAFMK
;
A
#
# COMPACT_ATOMS: atom_id res chain seq x y z
N MET A 1 16.42 -21.77 -31.63
CA MET A 1 15.14 -21.56 -32.35
C MET A 1 15.26 -20.23 -33.09
N SER A 2 15.48 -20.29 -34.40
CA SER A 2 15.94 -19.17 -35.23
C SER A 2 14.80 -18.27 -35.71
N ARG A 3 14.95 -16.98 -35.40
CA ARG A 3 14.53 -15.75 -36.11
C ARG A 3 14.06 -15.91 -37.56
N THR A 4 12.97 -15.23 -37.90
CA THR A 4 12.67 -14.74 -39.26
C THR A 4 11.94 -13.39 -39.21
N PHE A 5 12.69 -12.29 -39.33
CA PHE A 5 12.16 -11.02 -39.83
C PHE A 5 12.76 -10.82 -41.22
N LYS A 6 11.92 -10.91 -42.25
CA LYS A 6 12.30 -10.66 -43.65
C LYS A 6 12.32 -9.16 -43.88
N ALA A 7 13.51 -8.58 -43.98
CA ALA A 7 13.72 -7.32 -44.68
C ALA A 7 14.06 -7.66 -46.14
N LEU A 8 13.25 -7.18 -47.09
CA LEU A 8 13.55 -7.30 -48.52
C LEU A 8 13.93 -5.92 -49.07
N LEU A 9 15.09 -5.93 -49.72
CA LEU A 9 15.85 -4.86 -50.35
C LEU A 9 15.39 -4.59 -51.80
N LEU A 10 15.91 -3.47 -52.34
CA LEU A 10 16.14 -3.15 -53.76
C LEU A 10 14.91 -2.76 -54.59
N SER A 11 14.95 -1.84 -55.56
CA SER A 11 16.03 -1.09 -56.19
C SER A 11 15.45 0.10 -56.94
N SER A 12 16.25 1.17 -57.10
CA SER A 12 16.01 2.25 -58.05
C SER A 12 15.90 1.72 -59.49
N ALA A 13 14.95 2.24 -60.27
CA ALA A 13 14.99 2.24 -61.72
C ALA A 13 14.54 3.61 -62.21
N ALA A 14 15.46 4.29 -62.89
CA ALA A 14 15.22 5.54 -63.60
C ALA A 14 14.40 5.29 -64.86
N LEU A 15 13.56 6.25 -65.27
CA LEU A 15 13.41 6.56 -66.69
C LEU A 15 13.00 8.02 -66.89
N THR A 16 13.81 8.69 -67.70
CA THR A 16 13.70 10.07 -68.15
C THR A 16 12.77 10.19 -69.36
N THR A 17 11.92 11.22 -69.33
CA THR A 17 11.40 12.03 -70.45
C THR A 17 10.79 11.36 -71.69
N SER A 18 9.50 11.60 -71.91
CA SER A 18 8.97 12.55 -72.92
C SER A 18 7.71 12.05 -73.65
N LEU A 19 6.82 13.02 -73.94
CA LEU A 19 5.58 12.97 -74.73
C LEU A 19 4.30 12.48 -74.01
N GLY A 20 3.88 13.30 -73.05
CA GLY A 20 2.50 13.43 -72.56
C GLY A 20 2.27 14.77 -71.83
N ALA A 21 3.08 15.78 -72.11
CA ALA A 21 3.36 16.91 -71.20
C ALA A 21 2.28 17.99 -71.08
N ALA A 22 1.11 17.84 -71.71
CA ALA A 22 0.02 18.81 -71.59
C ALA A 22 -1.13 18.30 -70.70
N ALA A 23 -1.45 17.00 -70.73
CA ALA A 23 -2.57 16.46 -69.97
C ALA A 23 -2.20 16.12 -68.51
N GLU A 24 -0.93 15.78 -68.25
CA GLU A 24 -0.44 15.45 -66.89
C GLU A 24 -0.09 16.72 -66.09
N ALA A 25 0.27 17.82 -66.77
CA ALA A 25 0.53 19.11 -66.14
C ALA A 25 -0.77 19.74 -65.58
N ASP A 26 -1.86 19.71 -66.36
CA ASP A 26 -3.17 20.19 -65.91
C ASP A 26 -3.70 19.38 -64.70
N ASP A 27 -3.50 18.05 -64.68
CA ASP A 27 -3.88 17.21 -63.53
C ASP A 27 -3.04 17.54 -62.28
N LEU A 28 -1.73 17.74 -62.44
CA LEU A 28 -0.84 18.14 -61.35
C LEU A 28 -1.18 19.54 -60.81
N GLU A 29 -1.46 20.51 -61.68
CA GLU A 29 -1.91 21.85 -61.30
C GLU A 29 -3.25 21.81 -60.56
N SER A 30 -4.18 20.96 -61.01
CA SER A 30 -5.46 20.74 -60.32
C SER A 30 -5.28 20.13 -58.93
N ARG A 31 -4.34 19.17 -58.78
CA ARG A 31 -4.00 18.56 -57.49
C ARG A 31 -3.28 19.52 -56.57
N ILE A 32 -2.43 20.40 -57.09
CA ILE A 32 -1.78 21.46 -56.32
C ILE A 32 -2.83 22.45 -55.81
N ALA A 33 -3.76 22.89 -56.67
CA ALA A 33 -4.84 23.78 -56.25
C ALA A 33 -5.74 23.13 -55.18
N ALA A 34 -6.04 21.84 -55.30
CA ALA A 34 -6.79 21.09 -54.30
C ALA A 34 -6.02 20.95 -52.97
N LEU A 35 -4.70 20.71 -53.03
CA LEU A 35 -3.84 20.63 -51.85
C LEU A 35 -3.69 21.99 -51.15
N GLU A 36 -3.58 23.08 -51.90
CA GLU A 36 -3.52 24.45 -51.36
C GLU A 36 -4.84 24.84 -50.67
N ALA A 37 -5.98 24.45 -51.25
CA ALA A 37 -7.29 24.63 -50.63
C ALA A 37 -7.39 23.86 -49.31
N MET A 38 -6.97 22.59 -49.29
CA MET A 38 -6.99 21.76 -48.08
C MET A 38 -6.04 22.29 -46.99
N VAL A 39 -4.86 22.81 -47.37
CA VAL A 39 -3.93 23.45 -46.43
C VAL A 39 -4.52 24.76 -45.87
N SER A 40 -5.23 25.54 -46.69
CA SER A 40 -5.92 26.75 -46.22
C SER A 40 -7.00 26.42 -45.21
N GLU A 41 -7.80 25.38 -45.49
CA GLU A 41 -8.86 24.91 -44.60
C GLU A 41 -8.30 24.40 -43.27
N LEU A 42 -7.28 23.53 -43.30
CA LEU A 42 -6.62 23.03 -42.09
C LEU A 42 -5.94 24.13 -41.27
N LYS A 43 -5.37 25.15 -41.92
CA LYS A 43 -4.83 26.33 -41.22
C LYS A 43 -5.93 27.12 -40.52
N SER A 44 -7.10 27.24 -41.15
CA SER A 44 -8.26 27.92 -40.55
C SER A 44 -8.80 27.14 -39.35
N GLU A 45 -8.86 25.82 -39.44
CA GLU A 45 -9.31 24.93 -38.37
C GLU A 45 -8.33 24.91 -37.19
N LEU A 46 -7.02 24.92 -37.47
CA LEU A 46 -5.99 25.05 -36.45
C LEU A 46 -6.06 26.41 -35.74
N ALA A 47 -6.34 27.50 -36.48
CA ALA A 47 -6.52 28.83 -35.91
C ALA A 47 -7.77 28.90 -35.01
N ALA A 48 -8.88 28.30 -35.44
CA ALA A 48 -10.11 28.22 -34.66
C ALA A 48 -9.92 27.37 -33.39
N THR A 49 -9.20 26.25 -33.49
CA THR A 49 -8.88 25.38 -32.34
C THR A 49 -7.96 26.09 -31.34
N ARG A 50 -6.95 26.83 -31.82
CA ARG A 50 -6.08 27.64 -30.97
C ARG A 50 -6.83 28.77 -30.26
N ALA A 51 -7.75 29.44 -30.95
CA ALA A 51 -8.59 30.47 -30.35
C ALA A 51 -9.49 29.90 -29.23
N GLY A 52 -10.09 28.71 -29.44
CA GLY A 52 -10.84 28.00 -28.40
C GLY A 52 -9.98 27.56 -27.20
N HIS A 53 -8.72 27.20 -27.43
CA HIS A 53 -7.77 26.88 -26.36
C HIS A 53 -7.37 28.13 -25.53
N GLU A 54 -7.28 29.32 -26.13
CA GLU A 54 -7.00 30.54 -25.37
C GLU A 54 -8.18 31.00 -24.51
N GLU A 55 -9.43 30.71 -24.93
CA GLU A 55 -10.63 31.01 -24.14
C GLU A 55 -10.77 30.08 -22.92
N ILE A 56 -10.42 28.80 -23.05
CA ILE A 56 -10.43 27.83 -21.94
C ILE A 56 -9.29 28.10 -20.93
N VAL A 57 -8.19 28.72 -21.37
CA VAL A 57 -7.04 29.05 -20.49
C VAL A 57 -7.20 30.40 -19.77
N ARG A 58 -8.23 31.20 -20.08
CA ARG A 58 -8.57 32.40 -19.30
C ARG A 58 -9.45 32.05 -18.10
N VAL A 59 -8.94 31.15 -17.25
CA VAL A 59 -9.34 31.08 -15.85
C VAL A 59 -8.91 32.41 -15.23
N GLN A 60 -9.87 33.21 -14.76
CA GLN A 60 -9.57 34.36 -13.91
C GLN A 60 -8.60 33.91 -12.82
N PRO A 61 -7.49 34.62 -12.56
CA PRO A 61 -6.69 34.35 -11.38
C PRO A 61 -7.55 34.77 -10.18
N VAL A 62 -8.40 33.87 -9.72
CA VAL A 62 -8.83 33.85 -8.33
C VAL A 62 -7.51 33.82 -7.58
N ALA A 63 -7.20 34.91 -6.86
CA ALA A 63 -6.01 35.00 -6.05
C ALA A 63 -5.87 33.67 -5.31
N ALA A 64 -4.78 32.95 -5.59
CA ALA A 64 -4.49 31.69 -4.95
C ALA A 64 -4.29 31.99 -3.47
N GLN A 65 -5.38 31.93 -2.71
CA GLN A 65 -5.33 31.83 -1.29
C GLN A 65 -4.49 30.58 -1.01
N PRO A 66 -3.42 30.67 -0.20
CA PRO A 66 -2.55 29.53 0.03
C PRO A 66 -3.43 28.35 0.42
N GLU A 67 -3.50 27.36 -0.46
CA GLU A 67 -4.18 26.12 -0.16
C GLU A 67 -3.46 25.58 1.06
N ALA A 68 -4.19 25.56 2.18
CA ALA A 68 -3.64 25.13 3.45
C ALA A 68 -3.00 23.77 3.21
N ALA A 69 -1.71 23.67 3.57
CA ALA A 69 -0.96 22.43 3.41
C ALA A 69 -1.82 21.26 3.89
N PRO A 70 -1.92 20.15 3.13
CA PRO A 70 -2.69 19.00 3.53
C PRO A 70 -2.37 18.69 5.00
N PRO A 71 -3.39 18.51 5.87
CA PRO A 71 -3.12 18.24 7.27
C PRO A 71 -2.15 17.06 7.34
N PRO A 72 -1.14 17.12 8.23
CA PRO A 72 -0.13 16.08 8.30
C PRO A 72 -0.80 14.71 8.38
N PRO A 73 -0.25 13.70 7.70
CA PRO A 73 -0.81 12.36 7.71
C PRO A 73 -1.04 11.94 9.15
N THR A 74 -2.30 11.65 9.46
CA THR A 74 -2.71 11.30 10.81
C THR A 74 -2.36 9.84 11.03
N ASP A 75 -1.63 9.54 12.10
CA ASP A 75 -1.27 8.17 12.46
C ASP A 75 -2.50 7.43 13.02
N GLY A 76 -3.24 6.79 12.10
CA GLY A 76 -4.50 6.10 12.38
C GLY A 76 -5.60 6.45 11.37
N PHE A 77 -6.82 6.00 11.65
CA PHE A 77 -8.01 6.33 10.86
C PHE A 77 -8.92 7.27 11.64
N ARG A 78 -9.57 8.21 10.93
CA ARG A 78 -10.45 9.21 11.56
C ARG A 78 -11.90 8.73 11.56
N VAL A 79 -12.56 8.93 12.70
CA VAL A 79 -14.00 8.75 12.92
C VAL A 79 -14.54 10.04 13.53
N GLY A 80 -15.07 10.91 12.67
CA GLY A 80 -15.37 12.30 13.05
C GLY A 80 -14.10 13.03 13.52
N ASP A 81 -14.15 13.66 14.68
CA ASP A 81 -13.01 14.36 15.30
C ASP A 81 -12.06 13.42 16.05
N THR A 82 -12.37 12.12 16.13
CA THR A 82 -11.56 11.14 16.85
C THR A 82 -10.64 10.41 15.88
N THR A 83 -9.34 10.38 16.19
CA THR A 83 -8.37 9.51 15.53
C THR A 83 -8.27 8.19 16.29
N LEU A 84 -8.47 7.07 15.61
CA LEU A 84 -8.29 5.73 16.13
C LEU A 84 -7.04 5.10 15.53
N LYS A 85 -6.21 4.50 16.38
CA LYS A 85 -5.00 3.77 15.98
C LYS A 85 -5.09 2.35 16.51
N PHE A 86 -5.12 1.39 15.60
CA PHE A 86 -4.91 -0.02 15.92
C PHE A 86 -3.46 -0.39 15.66
N GLY A 87 -2.85 -1.16 16.54
CA GLY A 87 -1.48 -1.60 16.37
C GLY A 87 -1.14 -2.78 17.27
N GLY A 88 0.12 -3.19 17.25
CA GLY A 88 0.56 -4.37 17.96
C GLY A 88 1.70 -5.09 17.26
N PHE A 89 1.91 -6.33 17.65
CA PHE A 89 2.82 -7.27 17.00
C PHE A 89 2.32 -8.70 17.21
N VAL A 90 2.69 -9.57 16.27
CA VAL A 90 2.58 -11.02 16.43
C VAL A 90 3.93 -11.54 16.88
N ASP A 91 3.92 -12.39 17.89
CA ASP A 91 5.09 -13.00 18.49
C ASP A 91 4.97 -14.51 18.43
N ALA A 92 6.06 -15.20 18.17
CA ALA A 92 6.10 -16.64 18.05
C ALA A 92 7.45 -17.15 18.57
N ASP A 93 7.40 -17.87 19.69
CA ASP A 93 8.55 -18.35 20.43
C ASP A 93 8.59 -19.87 20.48
N VAL A 94 9.80 -20.40 20.66
CA VAL A 94 10.04 -21.82 20.91
C VAL A 94 10.93 -21.94 22.13
N HIS A 95 10.46 -22.63 23.16
CA HIS A 95 11.20 -22.89 24.38
C HIS A 95 11.60 -24.36 24.45
N VAL A 96 12.90 -24.63 24.60
CA VAL A 96 13.39 -25.97 24.93
C VAL A 96 13.84 -25.93 26.39
N THR A 97 13.09 -26.60 27.25
CA THR A 97 13.34 -26.58 28.70
C THR A 97 13.84 -27.94 29.16
N SER A 98 15.06 -28.00 29.67
CA SER A 98 15.64 -29.19 30.29
C SER A 98 15.73 -29.01 31.80
N LEU A 99 15.15 -29.93 32.56
CA LEU A 99 15.11 -29.95 34.01
C LEU A 99 15.85 -31.20 34.51
N SER A 100 16.73 -31.05 35.49
CA SER A 100 17.43 -32.18 36.12
C SER A 100 16.50 -33.04 36.96
N ASP A 101 15.47 -32.42 37.55
CA ASP A 101 14.56 -33.05 38.49
C ASP A 101 13.13 -32.61 38.21
N GLY A 102 12.24 -33.58 38.06
CA GLY A 102 10.80 -33.36 37.90
C GLY A 102 10.42 -32.73 36.57
N THR A 103 9.19 -32.21 36.52
CA THR A 103 8.56 -31.63 35.33
C THR A 103 7.69 -30.43 35.69
N ILE A 104 7.59 -29.46 34.79
CA ILE A 104 6.65 -28.36 34.91
C ILE A 104 5.36 -28.77 34.18
N SER A 105 4.22 -28.63 34.87
CA SER A 105 2.90 -28.90 34.27
C SER A 105 2.70 -28.08 32.99
N GLY A 106 2.09 -28.67 31.95
CA GLY A 106 1.76 -27.96 30.71
C GLY A 106 0.85 -26.75 30.93
N SER A 107 -0.03 -26.81 31.94
CA SER A 107 -0.90 -25.69 32.33
C SER A 107 -0.21 -24.63 33.20
N SER A 108 1.09 -24.76 33.47
CA SER A 108 1.82 -23.82 34.32
C SER A 108 2.34 -22.65 33.49
N ILE A 109 2.12 -21.44 33.99
CA ILE A 109 2.74 -20.22 33.43
C ILE A 109 4.28 -20.28 33.41
N ALA A 110 4.89 -21.20 34.17
CA ALA A 110 6.32 -21.44 34.14
C ALA A 110 6.82 -22.16 32.85
N ARG A 111 5.92 -22.52 31.93
CA ARG A 111 6.25 -22.96 30.56
C ARG A 111 6.57 -21.78 29.64
N ASP A 112 5.91 -20.64 29.85
CA ASP A 112 6.13 -19.41 29.08
C ASP A 112 7.19 -18.50 29.72
N PHE A 113 7.30 -18.53 31.05
CA PHE A 113 8.25 -17.70 31.79
C PHE A 113 9.17 -18.54 32.67
N TYR A 114 10.46 -18.23 32.65
CA TYR A 114 11.33 -18.75 33.69
C TYR A 114 11.01 -18.09 35.03
N ILE A 115 10.42 -18.86 35.94
CA ILE A 115 10.11 -18.46 37.31
C ILE A 115 10.94 -19.34 38.25
N PRO A 116 12.03 -18.83 38.85
CA PRO A 116 12.93 -19.64 39.67
C PRO A 116 12.23 -20.42 40.80
N GLY A 117 11.20 -19.83 41.42
CA GLY A 117 10.43 -20.47 42.48
C GLY A 117 9.45 -21.56 42.02
N ALA A 118 9.21 -21.68 40.71
CA ALA A 118 8.37 -22.72 40.12
C ALA A 118 9.21 -23.87 39.52
N THR A 119 10.54 -23.82 39.62
CA THR A 119 11.43 -24.90 39.20
C THR A 119 11.17 -26.13 40.10
N PRO A 120 10.80 -27.27 39.52
CA PRO A 120 10.54 -28.48 40.30
C PRO A 120 11.81 -29.00 40.98
N ILE A 121 11.62 -29.70 42.09
CA ILE A 121 12.67 -30.42 42.81
C ILE A 121 12.21 -31.85 43.07
N GLY A 122 13.09 -32.81 42.80
CA GLY A 122 12.80 -34.24 42.90
C GLY A 122 12.00 -34.83 41.73
N GLY A 123 12.05 -36.16 41.63
CA GLY A 123 11.52 -36.91 40.47
C GLY A 123 12.54 -37.00 39.34
N ASP A 124 12.18 -37.70 38.27
CA ASP A 124 13.07 -37.88 37.12
C ASP A 124 13.19 -36.59 36.31
N GLY A 125 14.39 -36.32 35.79
CA GLY A 125 14.63 -35.19 34.89
C GLY A 125 13.80 -35.29 33.61
N THR A 126 13.38 -34.14 33.10
CA THR A 126 12.54 -34.04 31.91
C THR A 126 13.06 -32.99 30.93
N THR A 127 12.75 -33.19 29.66
CA THR A 127 12.97 -32.18 28.62
C THR A 127 11.66 -31.96 27.89
N SER A 128 11.23 -30.70 27.77
CA SER A 128 10.07 -30.29 26.99
C SER A 128 10.46 -29.33 25.88
N THR A 129 9.63 -29.28 24.85
CA THR A 129 9.70 -28.28 23.81
C THR A 129 8.31 -27.69 23.65
N ASP A 130 8.22 -26.39 23.85
CA ASP A 130 6.98 -25.64 23.90
C ASP A 130 7.01 -24.60 22.77
N PHE A 131 5.91 -24.49 22.02
CA PHE A 131 5.72 -23.48 20.97
C PHE A 131 4.61 -22.54 21.43
N THR A 132 4.86 -21.24 21.46
CA THR A 132 3.89 -20.29 21.98
C THR A 132 3.81 -19.05 21.11
N ALA A 133 2.60 -18.50 20.99
CA ALA A 133 2.35 -17.20 20.39
C ALA A 133 1.66 -16.25 21.39
N GLU A 134 1.63 -16.61 22.67
CA GLU A 134 0.84 -15.92 23.69
C GLU A 134 1.30 -14.48 23.93
N SER A 135 2.57 -14.18 23.64
CA SER A 135 3.17 -12.83 23.73
C SER A 135 2.62 -11.86 22.67
N THR A 136 1.94 -12.38 21.63
CA THR A 136 1.24 -11.58 20.62
C THR A 136 0.37 -10.53 21.29
N ARG A 137 0.51 -9.28 20.83
CA ARG A 137 -0.06 -8.12 21.49
C ARG A 137 -0.77 -7.21 20.52
N PHE A 138 -1.95 -6.78 20.91
CA PHE A 138 -2.74 -5.80 20.17
C PHE A 138 -3.15 -4.64 21.06
N PHE A 139 -3.28 -3.46 20.47
CA PHE A 139 -3.82 -2.29 21.14
C PHE A 139 -4.74 -1.49 20.23
N LEU A 140 -5.69 -0.81 20.86
CA LEU A 140 -6.51 0.24 20.27
C LEU A 140 -6.29 1.52 21.08
N ALA A 141 -5.87 2.57 20.39
CA ALA A 141 -5.72 3.90 20.95
C ALA A 141 -6.69 4.87 20.27
N ALA A 142 -7.19 5.85 21.03
CA ALA A 142 -8.04 6.91 20.54
C ALA A 142 -7.46 8.27 20.95
N SER A 143 -7.59 9.26 20.08
CA SER A 143 -7.19 10.64 20.33
C SER A 143 -8.24 11.60 19.78
N ARG A 144 -8.76 12.50 20.61
CA ARG A 144 -9.82 13.45 20.25
C ARG A 144 -9.48 14.85 20.77
N PRO A 145 -9.43 15.88 19.92
CA PRO A 145 -9.36 17.26 20.36
C PRO A 145 -10.62 17.66 21.16
N VAL A 146 -10.43 18.30 22.31
CA VAL A 146 -11.49 18.81 23.18
C VAL A 146 -11.09 20.21 23.65
N GLY A 147 -11.55 21.24 22.93
CA GLY A 147 -11.14 22.62 23.17
C GLY A 147 -9.64 22.82 22.86
N ASP A 148 -8.89 23.28 23.84
CA ASP A 148 -7.44 23.48 23.80
C ASP A 148 -6.63 22.21 24.18
N LYS A 149 -7.31 21.13 24.57
CA LYS A 149 -6.71 19.87 25.03
C LYS A 149 -6.98 18.72 24.08
N THR A 150 -6.27 17.62 24.27
CA THR A 150 -6.50 16.36 23.55
C THR A 150 -6.80 15.26 24.56
N LEU A 151 -7.98 14.67 24.46
CA LEU A 151 -8.34 13.47 25.21
C LEU A 151 -7.77 12.25 24.49
N SER A 152 -6.99 11.44 25.21
CA SER A 152 -6.42 10.19 24.69
C SER A 152 -6.91 9.00 25.50
N ALA A 153 -7.14 7.87 24.84
CA ALA A 153 -7.45 6.59 25.48
C ALA A 153 -6.58 5.47 24.87
N HIS A 154 -6.27 4.44 25.65
CA HIS A 154 -5.46 3.30 25.21
C HIS A 154 -5.93 2.03 25.90
N ILE A 155 -6.20 0.99 25.11
CA ILE A 155 -6.49 -0.37 25.57
C ILE A 155 -5.50 -1.31 24.88
N GLU A 156 -4.82 -2.15 25.66
CA GLU A 156 -3.80 -3.10 25.18
C GLU A 156 -4.02 -4.48 25.80
N MET A 157 -3.87 -5.53 25.01
CA MET A 157 -4.08 -6.92 25.40
C MET A 157 -3.02 -7.87 24.83
N ASP A 158 -2.74 -8.95 25.55
CA ASP A 158 -1.96 -10.12 25.11
C ASP A 158 -2.67 -11.42 25.53
N PHE A 159 -2.05 -12.58 25.34
CA PHE A 159 -2.63 -13.89 25.71
C PHE A 159 -1.84 -14.62 26.81
N LEU A 160 -0.70 -14.07 27.24
CA LEU A 160 0.20 -14.65 28.23
C LEU A 160 -0.47 -14.94 29.58
N GLY A 161 -0.28 -16.17 30.06
CA GLY A 161 -0.72 -16.58 31.40
C GLY A 161 -2.24 -16.67 31.51
N SER A 162 -2.90 -17.01 30.42
CA SER A 162 -4.35 -17.19 30.41
C SER A 162 -4.76 -18.39 31.26
N GLY A 163 -5.65 -18.17 32.24
CA GLY A 163 -6.23 -19.26 33.03
C GLY A 163 -7.36 -20.01 32.30
N GLN A 164 -7.76 -19.52 31.11
CA GLN A 164 -8.92 -19.98 30.36
C GLN A 164 -8.51 -20.29 28.93
N GLY A 165 -8.99 -21.40 28.39
CA GLY A 165 -8.58 -21.89 27.08
C GLY A 165 -8.59 -23.41 27.02
N ASN A 166 -8.14 -23.97 25.92
CA ASN A 166 -7.94 -25.41 25.82
C ASN A 166 -6.78 -25.74 24.88
N GLU A 167 -5.65 -26.07 25.48
CA GLU A 167 -4.43 -26.47 24.79
C GLU A 167 -4.65 -27.73 23.93
N LEU A 168 -5.33 -28.73 24.49
CA LEU A 168 -5.51 -30.06 23.90
C LEU A 168 -6.43 -30.08 22.67
N VAL A 169 -7.44 -29.20 22.63
CA VAL A 169 -8.45 -29.19 21.55
C VAL A 169 -8.13 -28.17 20.47
N SER A 170 -7.68 -26.98 20.86
CA SER A 170 -7.62 -25.82 19.94
C SER A 170 -6.38 -24.95 20.13
N ASN A 171 -5.53 -25.27 21.10
CA ASN A 171 -4.44 -24.40 21.54
C ASN A 171 -4.90 -22.94 21.76
N SER A 172 -6.08 -22.78 22.37
CA SER A 172 -6.70 -21.47 22.58
C SER A 172 -6.38 -20.91 23.95
N TYR A 173 -6.26 -19.57 24.01
CA TYR A 173 -5.97 -18.80 25.21
C TYR A 173 -6.87 -17.55 25.22
N SER A 174 -7.36 -17.17 26.40
CA SER A 174 -8.17 -15.96 26.56
C SER A 174 -7.30 -14.71 26.65
N PRO A 175 -7.68 -13.60 26.01
CA PRO A 175 -6.92 -12.36 26.06
C PRO A 175 -6.93 -11.76 27.47
N ARG A 176 -5.77 -11.27 27.90
CA ARG A 176 -5.53 -10.58 29.16
C ARG A 176 -5.36 -9.09 28.91
N LEU A 177 -6.04 -8.27 29.72
CA LEU A 177 -5.88 -6.83 29.69
C LEU A 177 -4.52 -6.43 30.30
N ARG A 178 -3.71 -5.70 29.54
CA ARG A 178 -2.40 -5.19 29.98
C ARG A 178 -2.45 -3.74 30.42
N ARG A 179 -3.08 -2.90 29.60
CA ARG A 179 -3.19 -1.45 29.85
C ARG A 179 -4.59 -1.00 29.47
N ALA A 180 -5.20 -0.22 30.35
CA ALA A 180 -6.44 0.51 30.07
C ALA A 180 -6.34 1.85 30.80
N PHE A 181 -6.17 2.94 30.06
CA PHE A 181 -6.09 4.27 30.64
C PHE A 181 -6.59 5.35 29.69
N MET A 182 -6.90 6.50 30.29
CA MET A 182 -7.25 7.74 29.59
C MET A 182 -6.41 8.89 30.16
N LYS A 183 -6.07 9.87 29.33
CA LYS A 183 -5.32 11.07 29.73
C LYS A 183 -5.69 12.28 28.89
#